data_AF-A0A944C5M1-F1
#
_entry.id   AF-A0A944C5M1-F1
#
_cell.length_a   1.000
_cell.length_b   1.000
_cell.length_c   1.000
_cell.angle_alpha   90.00
_cell.angle_beta   90.00
_cell.angle_gamma   90.00
#
_symmetry.space_group_name_H-M   'P 1'
#
loop_
_entity.id
_entity.type
_entity.pdbx_description
1 polymer ?
#
loop_
_entity_poly.entity_id
_entity_poly.type
_entity_poly.pdbx_seq_one_letter_code
_entity_poly.pdbx_strand_id
1 'polypeptide(L)'
;MRIDTLAGNTVKITLEPSDMDGCNIKYEDISGRSHETELALSRLISSVCEKHGLKLSGERLLVEAFPKCDGGCTLYVSCLK
;
A
#
# COMPACT_ATOMS: atom_id res chain seq x y z
N MET A 1 -3.29 -11.30 -0.29
CA MET A 1 -3.38 -9.83 -0.46
C MET A 1 -4.76 -9.50 -0.97
N ARG A 2 -5.46 -8.58 -0.32
CA ARG A 2 -6.82 -8.19 -0.70
C ARG A 2 -6.86 -6.69 -1.00
N ILE A 3 -7.51 -6.32 -2.10
CA ILE A 3 -7.63 -4.93 -2.55
C ILE A 3 -9.10 -4.61 -2.70
N ASP A 4 -9.58 -3.64 -1.93
CA ASP A 4 -10.94 -3.14 -1.97
C ASP A 4 -10.89 -1.68 -2.44
N THR A 5 -11.53 -1.39 -3.58
CA THR A 5 -11.66 0.00 -4.07
C THR A 5 -12.74 0.71 -3.25
N LEU A 6 -12.35 1.80 -2.58
CA LEU A 6 -13.27 2.66 -1.84
C LEU A 6 -13.73 3.82 -2.74
N ALA A 7 -14.82 4.49 -2.34
CA ALA A 7 -15.31 5.66 -3.06
C ALA A 7 -14.27 6.81 -3.03
N GLY A 8 -14.24 7.64 -4.07
CA GLY A 8 -13.43 8.86 -4.09
C GLY A 8 -11.92 8.64 -4.24
N ASN A 9 -11.49 7.84 -5.22
CA ASN A 9 -10.08 7.58 -5.54
C ASN A 9 -9.25 6.97 -4.40
N THR A 10 -9.90 6.37 -3.41
CA THR A 10 -9.24 5.70 -2.29
C THR A 10 -9.26 4.19 -2.51
N VAL A 11 -8.16 3.52 -2.19
CA VAL A 11 -8.02 2.07 -2.28
C VAL A 11 -7.56 1.55 -0.93
N LYS A 12 -8.22 0.52 -0.44
CA LYS A 12 -7.79 -0.21 0.76
C LYS A 12 -7.07 -1.47 0.33
N ILE A 13 -5.85 -1.64 0.80
CA ILE A 13 -5.03 -2.84 0.58
C ILE A 13 -4.85 -3.50 1.93
N THR A 14 -5.30 -4.75 2.06
CA THR A 14 -5.10 -5.57 3.25
C THR A 14 -4.02 -6.60 2.94
N LEU A 15 -2.92 -6.52 3.67
CA LEU A 15 -1.79 -7.43 3.63
C LEU A 15 -1.87 -8.35 4.85
N GLU A 16 -1.94 -9.65 4.60
CA GLU A 16 -1.73 -10.66 5.64
C GLU A 16 -0.22 -10.86 5.87
N PRO A 17 0.20 -11.48 6.98
CA PRO A 17 1.62 -11.72 7.26
C PRO A 17 2.34 -12.45 6.12
N SER A 18 1.67 -13.41 5.48
CA SER A 18 2.15 -14.11 4.29
C SER A 18 2.38 -13.19 3.08
N ASP A 19 1.56 -12.14 2.92
CA ASP A 19 1.74 -11.14 1.87
C ASP A 19 2.89 -10.19 2.19
N MET A 20 3.05 -9.83 3.46
CA MET A 20 4.16 -9.00 3.93
C MET A 20 5.49 -9.69 3.62
N ASP A 21 5.60 -10.98 3.96
CA ASP A 21 6.77 -11.81 3.62
C ASP A 21 6.93 -11.98 2.11
N GLY A 22 5.85 -12.27 1.38
CA GLY A 22 5.89 -12.47 -0.08
C GLY A 22 6.25 -11.20 -0.87
N CYS A 23 5.93 -10.01 -0.32
CA CYS A 23 6.34 -8.73 -0.87
C CYS A 23 7.69 -8.25 -0.35
N ASN A 24 8.29 -8.96 0.63
CA ASN A 24 9.48 -8.57 1.37
C ASN A 24 9.36 -7.15 1.96
N ILE A 25 8.22 -6.87 2.58
CA ILE A 25 7.91 -5.59 3.21
C ILE A 25 7.69 -5.85 4.70
N LYS A 26 8.40 -5.12 5.56
CA LYS A 26 8.12 -5.11 7.00
C LYS A 26 7.29 -3.89 7.36
N TYR A 27 6.57 -3.96 8.48
CA TYR A 27 5.86 -2.80 9.00
C TYR A 27 6.81 -1.62 9.27
N GLU A 28 8.03 -1.90 9.73
CA GLU A 28 9.09 -0.91 9.93
C GLU A 28 9.39 -0.14 8.64
N ASP A 29 9.43 -0.85 7.51
CA ASP A 29 9.63 -0.30 6.16
C ASP A 29 8.42 0.47 5.63
N ILE A 30 7.28 0.45 6.33
CA ILE A 30 6.07 1.20 5.96
C ILE A 30 5.86 2.39 6.90
N SER A 31 6.19 2.22 8.18
CA SER A 31 5.99 3.21 9.24
C SER A 31 7.02 4.35 9.23
N GLY A 32 8.11 4.18 8.48
CA GLY A 32 9.21 5.15 8.39
C GLY A 32 8.97 6.26 7.35
N ARG A 33 9.69 7.38 7.53
CA ARG A 33 9.89 8.39 6.46
C ARG A 33 11.23 8.18 5.75
N SER A 34 11.65 6.94 5.55
CA SER A 34 12.89 6.65 4.81
C SER A 34 12.62 6.61 3.31
N HIS A 35 13.64 6.93 2.51
CA HIS A 35 13.56 6.78 1.06
C HIS A 35 13.30 5.31 0.65
N GLU A 36 13.79 4.36 1.45
CA GLU A 36 13.53 2.93 1.27
C GLU A 36 12.05 2.59 1.47
N THR A 37 11.39 3.22 2.45
CA THR A 37 9.94 3.09 2.68
C THR A 37 9.14 3.57 1.48
N GLU A 38 9.50 4.74 0.96
CA GLU A 38 8.86 5.33 -0.22
C GLU A 38 9.02 4.44 -1.46
N LEU A 39 10.22 3.88 -1.68
CA LEU A 39 10.50 2.94 -2.76
C LEU A 39 9.68 1.64 -2.63
N ALA A 40 9.62 1.07 -1.42
CA ALA A 40 8.85 -0.15 -1.16
C ALA A 40 7.35 0.07 -1.40
N LEU A 41 6.80 1.17 -0.89
CA LEU A 41 5.41 1.56 -1.10
C LEU A 41 5.11 1.87 -2.56
N SER A 42 5.99 2.59 -3.26
CA SER A 42 5.84 2.90 -4.69
C SER A 42 5.79 1.63 -5.54
N ARG A 43 6.66 0.64 -5.24
CA ARG A 43 6.64 -0.67 -5.92
C ARG A 43 5.37 -1.45 -5.64
N LEU A 44 4.92 -1.50 -4.38
CA LEU A 44 3.69 -2.16 -3.99
C LEU A 44 2.49 -1.54 -4.70
N ILE A 45 2.35 -0.21 -4.63
CA ILE A 45 1.27 0.54 -5.27
C ILE A 45 1.30 0.33 -6.79
N SER A 46 2.47 0.37 -7.42
CA SER A 46 2.60 0.12 -8.86
C SER A 46 2.13 -1.29 -9.24
N SER A 47 2.55 -2.32 -8.50
CA SER A 47 2.11 -3.71 -8.73
C SER A 47 0.60 -3.87 -8.56
N VAL A 48 0.02 -3.19 -7.57
CA VAL A 48 -1.43 -3.18 -7.32
C VAL A 48 -2.18 -2.44 -8.42
N CYS A 49 -1.63 -1.32 -8.92
CA CYS A 49 -2.21 -0.56 -10.01
C CYS A 49 -2.23 -1.36 -11.31
N GLU A 50 -1.14 -2.03 -11.65
CA GLU A 50 -1.05 -2.88 -12.84
C GLU A 50 -2.03 -4.06 -12.78
N LYS A 51 -2.09 -4.74 -11.62
CA LYS A 51 -2.95 -5.92 -11.45
C LYS A 51 -4.44 -5.59 -11.39
N HIS A 52 -4.80 -4.42 -10.86
CA HIS A 52 -6.20 -4.04 -10.61
C HIS A 52 -6.70 -2.88 -11.48
N GLY A 53 -5.90 -2.40 -12.43
CA GLY A 53 -6.26 -1.32 -13.35
C GLY A 53 -6.50 0.03 -12.67
N LEU A 54 -5.88 0.27 -11.52
CA LEU A 54 -6.05 1.51 -10.76
C LEU A 54 -5.23 2.62 -11.41
N LYS A 55 -5.86 3.76 -11.70
CA LYS A 55 -5.19 4.96 -12.21
C LYS A 55 -4.61 5.80 -11.07
N LEU A 56 -3.66 5.25 -10.32
CA LEU A 56 -2.91 5.99 -9.28
C LEU A 56 -1.56 6.54 -9.80
N SER A 57 -1.23 6.30 -11.09
CA SER A 57 0.04 6.70 -11.68
C SER A 57 0.04 8.18 -12.10
N GLY A 58 1.00 8.96 -11.57
CA GLY A 58 1.26 10.35 -11.97
C GLY A 58 0.71 11.44 -11.04
N GLU A 59 -0.06 11.09 -10.01
CA GLU A 59 -0.58 12.04 -9.02
C GLU A 59 0.09 11.88 -7.65
N ARG A 60 -0.01 12.90 -6.79
CA ARG A 60 0.42 12.78 -5.39
C ARG A 60 -0.50 11.81 -4.67
N LEU A 61 0.08 10.79 -4.06
CA LEU A 61 -0.66 9.80 -3.30
C LEU A 61 -0.52 10.08 -1.80
N LEU A 62 -1.63 10.00 -1.09
CA LEU A 62 -1.65 9.88 0.36
C LEU A 62 -1.67 8.39 0.69
N VAL A 63 -0.69 7.93 1.47
CA VAL A 63 -0.60 6.56 1.94
C VAL A 63 -0.71 6.55 3.46
N GLU A 64 -1.71 5.87 3.99
CA GLU A 64 -1.91 5.67 5.42
C GLU A 64 -1.76 4.19 5.74
N ALA A 65 -0.85 3.86 6.66
CA ALA A 65 -0.54 2.49 7.02
C ALA A 65 -0.92 2.18 8.46
N PHE A 66 -1.68 1.10 8.64
CA PHE A 66 -2.18 0.66 9.92
C PHE A 66 -1.71 -0.78 10.17
N PRO A 67 -0.83 -1.01 11.15
CA PRO A 67 -0.42 -2.36 11.52
C PRO A 67 -1.62 -3.12 12.09
N LYS A 68 -1.66 -4.43 11.84
CA LYS A 68 -2.59 -5.35 12.49
C LYS A 68 -1.84 -6.19 13.52
N CYS A 69 -2.54 -6.59 14.58
CA CYS A 69 -1.95 -7.39 15.67
C CYS A 69 -1.49 -8.80 15.22
N ASP A 70 -1.96 -9.25 14.06
CA ASP A 70 -1.59 -10.54 13.45
C ASP A 70 -0.24 -10.48 12.69
N GLY A 71 0.41 -9.31 12.61
CA GLY A 71 1.63 -9.10 11.81
C GLY A 71 1.35 -8.66 10.37
N GLY A 72 0.07 -8.52 9.99
CA GLY A 72 -0.35 -7.93 8.73
C GLY A 72 -0.36 -6.40 8.78
N CYS A 73 -0.73 -5.80 7.65
CA CYS A 73 -0.84 -4.35 7.51
C CYS A 73 -2.06 -3.98 6.66
N THR A 74 -2.76 -2.92 7.02
CA THR A 74 -3.79 -2.30 6.19
C THR A 74 -3.28 -0.97 5.68
N LEU A 75 -3.25 -0.81 4.37
CA LEU A 75 -2.87 0.42 3.69
C LEU A 75 -4.11 1.07 3.09
N TYR A 76 -4.26 2.38 3.26
CA TYR A 76 -5.18 3.21 2.51
C TYR A 76 -4.36 4.09 1.57
N VAL A 77 -4.69 4.04 0.29
CA VAL A 77 -4.01 4.81 -0.76
C VAL A 77 -5.04 5.69 -1.43
N SER A 78 -4.89 7.00 -1.30
CA SER A 78 -5.82 8.00 -1.86
C SER A 78 -5.08 8.91 -2.84
N CYS A 79 -5.64 9.14 -4.02
CA CYS A 79 -5.14 10.21 -4.89
C CYS A 79 -5.50 11.58 -4.31
N LEU A 80 -4.47 12.40 -4.07
CA LEU A 80 -4.63 13.82 -3.79
C LEU A 80 -4.73 14.56 -5.13
N LYS A 81 -5.95 14.91 -5.51
CA LYS A 81 -6.22 15.83 -6.63
C LYS A 81 -5.93 17.27 -6.24
#